data_AF-A0A8J5IEE3-F1
#
_entry.id   AF-A0A8J5IEE3-F1
#
_cell.length_a   1.000
_cell.length_b   1.000
_cell.length_c   1.000
_cell.angle_alpha   90.00
_cell.angle_beta   90.00
_cell.angle_gamma   90.00
#
_symmetry.space_group_name_H-M   'P 1'
#
loop_
_entity.id
_entity.type
_entity.pdbx_description
1 polymer ?
#
loop_
_entity_poly.entity_id
_entity_poly.type
_entity_poly.pdbx_seq_one_letter_code
_entity_poly.pdbx_strand_id
1 'polypeptide(L)'
;MVPTSSQICTILFTPVEDNMFTCTTCAKTYKKGNGYTNLLNHPRRTHIDYEQDAQEAAPKPAEPTVLFTPLHSPGVEPEEDLSAQSQFDLIADTMSRYNKPWEATKFMVGDNCSVNQYIGSKEGATPLIGCASHRFNLAVKDFLKGKDELITTVLLKDVAAFEATTKVLQKSSLTMSAVRRLGD
;
A
#
# COMPACT_ATOMS: atom_id res chain seq x y z
N MET A 1 -12.45 -14.89 6.63
CA MET A 1 -12.26 -14.87 8.11
C MET A 1 -13.64 -14.64 8.70
N VAL A 2 -14.13 -15.55 9.56
CA VAL A 2 -15.45 -15.42 10.19
C VAL A 2 -15.36 -14.36 11.30
N PRO A 3 -16.22 -13.31 11.30
CA PRO A 3 -16.16 -12.25 12.30
C PRO A 3 -16.51 -12.80 13.69
N THR A 4 -15.80 -12.30 14.70
CA THR A 4 -16.05 -12.62 16.11
C THR A 4 -17.34 -11.98 16.60
N SER A 5 -17.88 -12.49 17.70
CA SER A 5 -19.08 -11.96 18.37
C SER A 5 -19.04 -10.45 18.62
N SER A 6 -17.88 -9.92 19.03
CA SER A 6 -17.71 -8.48 19.24
C SER A 6 -17.76 -7.70 17.92
N GLN A 7 -17.15 -8.21 16.85
CA GLN A 7 -17.14 -7.56 15.53
C GLN A 7 -18.55 -7.52 14.94
N ILE A 8 -19.28 -8.63 15.02
CA ILE A 8 -20.68 -8.70 14.57
C ILE A 8 -21.54 -7.65 15.29
N CYS A 9 -21.38 -7.50 16.61
CA CYS A 9 -22.12 -6.46 17.35
C CYS A 9 -21.75 -5.04 16.95
N THR A 10 -20.48 -4.76 16.66
CA THR A 10 -20.05 -3.45 16.18
C THR A 10 -20.64 -3.11 14.80
N ILE A 11 -20.84 -4.11 13.95
CA ILE A 11 -21.40 -3.94 12.61
C ILE A 11 -22.93 -3.78 12.65
N LEU A 12 -23.62 -4.60 13.44
CA LEU A 12 -25.08 -4.69 13.42
C LEU A 12 -25.79 -3.72 14.38
N PHE A 13 -25.04 -3.00 15.23
CA PHE A 13 -25.62 -2.12 16.23
C PHE A 13 -24.92 -0.77 16.30
N THR A 14 -25.71 0.31 16.41
CA THR A 14 -25.22 1.66 16.66
C THR A 14 -25.31 1.98 18.16
N PRO A 15 -24.23 2.49 18.78
CA PRO A 15 -24.30 2.98 20.16
C PRO A 15 -25.15 4.26 20.21
N VAL A 16 -25.96 4.38 21.27
CA VAL A 16 -26.78 5.59 21.52
C VAL A 16 -26.25 6.30 22.77
N GLU A 17 -26.81 6.01 23.94
CA GLU A 17 -26.41 6.56 25.24
C GLU A 17 -26.47 5.45 26.31
N ASP A 18 -25.68 5.54 27.39
CA ASP A 18 -25.71 4.62 28.55
C ASP A 18 -25.77 3.12 28.25
N ASN A 19 -24.76 2.60 27.55
CA ASN A 19 -24.66 1.18 27.17
C ASN A 19 -25.89 0.68 26.38
N MET A 20 -26.67 1.56 25.75
CA MET A 20 -27.75 1.17 24.85
C MET A 20 -27.25 1.12 23.40
N PHE A 21 -27.69 0.09 22.70
CA PHE A 21 -27.31 -0.23 21.34
C PHE A 21 -28.56 -0.49 20.52
N THR A 22 -28.67 0.17 19.37
CA THR A 22 -29.82 0.04 18.48
C THR A 22 -29.44 -0.82 17.28
N CYS A 23 -30.23 -1.86 17.01
CA CYS A 23 -30.04 -2.71 15.84
C CYS A 23 -30.28 -1.91 14.56
N THR A 24 -29.34 -1.96 13.62
CA THR A 24 -29.43 -1.22 12.35
C THR A 24 -30.52 -1.76 11.42
N THR A 25 -30.82 -3.06 11.48
CA THR A 25 -31.81 -3.72 10.62
C THR A 25 -33.26 -3.49 11.04
N CYS A 26 -33.53 -3.37 12.34
CA CYS A 26 -34.92 -3.28 12.85
C CYS A 26 -35.17 -2.17 13.86
N ALA A 27 -34.17 -1.31 14.11
CA ALA A 27 -34.24 -0.17 15.03
C ALA A 27 -34.60 -0.50 16.50
N LYS A 28 -34.57 -1.78 16.91
CA LYS A 28 -34.79 -2.17 18.30
C LYS A 28 -33.56 -1.87 19.16
N THR A 29 -33.78 -1.25 20.31
CA THR A 29 -32.72 -0.87 21.24
C THR A 29 -32.57 -1.85 22.39
N TYR A 30 -31.34 -2.18 22.73
CA TYR A 30 -30.97 -3.15 23.76
C TYR A 30 -29.88 -2.57 24.67
N LYS A 31 -29.98 -2.84 25.97
CA LYS A 31 -28.94 -2.48 26.93
C LYS A 31 -27.87 -3.58 26.97
N LYS A 32 -26.61 -3.22 26.73
CA LYS A 32 -25.44 -4.11 26.82
C LYS A 32 -25.08 -4.37 28.29
N GLY A 33 -24.85 -5.65 28.62
CA GLY A 33 -24.32 -6.06 29.92
C GLY A 33 -22.79 -6.13 29.90
N ASN A 34 -22.19 -7.00 30.74
CA ASN A 34 -20.74 -7.20 30.77
C ASN A 34 -20.16 -7.89 29.50
N GLY A 35 -21.00 -8.22 28.51
CA GLY A 35 -20.61 -8.88 27.27
C GLY A 35 -21.60 -8.63 26.13
N TYR A 36 -21.40 -9.32 25.01
CA TYR A 36 -22.15 -9.15 23.75
C TYR A 36 -23.27 -10.19 23.53
N THR A 37 -23.39 -11.18 24.41
CA THR A 37 -24.32 -12.31 24.25
C THR A 37 -25.78 -11.85 24.14
N ASN A 38 -26.17 -10.84 24.92
CA ASN A 38 -27.51 -10.29 24.91
C ASN A 38 -27.83 -9.53 23.60
N LEU A 39 -26.84 -8.83 23.04
CA LEU A 39 -26.95 -8.17 21.74
C LEU A 39 -27.04 -9.20 20.61
N LEU A 40 -26.23 -10.27 20.65
CA LEU A 40 -26.24 -11.33 19.64
C LEU A 40 -27.48 -12.23 19.68
N ASN A 41 -28.13 -12.37 20.83
CA ASN A 41 -29.35 -13.16 20.93
C ASN A 41 -30.52 -12.55 20.13
N HIS A 42 -30.53 -11.24 19.92
CA HIS A 42 -31.53 -10.57 19.09
C HIS A 42 -31.45 -10.99 17.61
N PRO A 43 -30.32 -10.76 16.89
CA PRO A 43 -30.20 -11.11 15.49
C PRO A 43 -30.31 -12.63 15.29
N ARG A 44 -29.74 -13.46 16.18
CA ARG A 44 -29.91 -14.93 16.14
C ARG A 44 -31.36 -15.42 16.05
N ARG A 45 -32.31 -14.67 16.61
CA ARG A 45 -33.73 -15.08 16.66
C ARG A 45 -34.59 -14.33 15.66
N THR A 46 -34.13 -13.18 15.16
CA THR A 46 -34.93 -12.25 14.37
C THR A 46 -34.44 -12.11 12.94
N HIS A 47 -33.14 -12.28 12.72
CA HIS A 47 -32.45 -12.05 11.47
C HIS A 47 -31.69 -13.33 11.11
N ILE A 48 -32.32 -14.22 10.34
CA ILE A 48 -31.76 -15.56 10.01
C ILE A 48 -30.39 -15.45 9.32
N ASP A 49 -30.21 -14.42 8.49
CA ASP A 49 -29.00 -14.24 7.67
C ASP A 49 -28.00 -13.21 8.25
N TYR A 50 -28.15 -12.85 9.53
CA TYR A 50 -27.32 -11.81 10.16
C TYR A 50 -25.81 -12.06 10.10
N GLU A 51 -25.39 -13.34 10.09
CA GLU A 51 -23.98 -13.71 9.99
C GLU A 51 -23.43 -13.43 8.60
N GLN A 52 -24.24 -13.63 7.55
CA GLN A 52 -23.88 -13.31 6.18
C GLN A 52 -23.84 -11.80 5.97
N ASP A 53 -24.84 -11.08 6.47
CA ASP A 53 -24.89 -9.62 6.41
C ASP A 53 -23.69 -8.99 7.15
N ALA A 54 -23.35 -9.53 8.32
CA ALA A 54 -22.18 -9.08 9.07
C ALA A 54 -20.85 -9.45 8.38
N GLN A 55 -20.80 -10.56 7.64
CA GLN A 55 -19.64 -10.98 6.88
C GLN A 55 -19.43 -10.11 5.63
N GLU A 56 -20.50 -9.69 4.97
CA GLU A 56 -20.48 -8.82 3.79
C GLU A 56 -20.17 -7.36 4.18
N ALA A 57 -20.75 -6.89 5.29
CA ALA A 57 -20.48 -5.57 5.84
C ALA A 57 -19.14 -5.50 6.61
N ALA A 58 -18.54 -6.64 6.96
CA ALA A 58 -17.22 -6.66 7.57
C ALA A 58 -16.19 -6.05 6.59
N PRO A 59 -15.28 -5.18 7.07
CA PRO A 59 -14.20 -4.69 6.25
C PRO A 59 -13.40 -5.89 5.72
N LYS A 60 -13.37 -6.04 4.40
CA LYS A 60 -12.55 -7.08 3.76
C LYS A 60 -11.13 -6.94 4.28
N PRO A 61 -10.44 -8.04 4.65
CA PRO A 61 -9.04 -7.95 5.02
C PRO A 61 -8.33 -7.21 3.89
N ALA A 62 -7.61 -6.15 4.23
CA ALA A 62 -6.86 -5.39 3.25
C ALA A 62 -5.93 -6.38 2.53
N GLU A 63 -6.29 -6.74 1.29
CA GLU A 63 -5.42 -7.56 0.46
C GLU A 63 -4.07 -6.84 0.39
N PRO A 64 -2.94 -7.55 0.54
CA PRO A 64 -1.63 -6.94 0.50
C PRO A 64 -1.47 -6.25 -0.85
N THR A 65 -1.68 -4.94 -0.85
CA THR A 65 -1.59 -4.13 -2.05
C THR A 65 -0.12 -3.83 -2.24
N VAL A 66 0.47 -4.48 -3.24
CA VAL A 66 1.80 -4.10 -3.71
C VAL A 66 1.61 -2.88 -4.59
N LEU A 67 1.88 -1.69 -4.04
CA LEU A 67 1.84 -0.46 -4.81
C LEU A 67 3.11 -0.37 -5.66
N PHE A 68 3.01 -0.73 -6.93
CA PHE A 68 3.94 -0.27 -7.95
C PHE A 68 3.44 1.06 -8.47
N THR A 69 4.07 2.17 -8.10
CA THR A 69 3.78 3.46 -8.72
C THR A 69 4.59 3.58 -10.02
N PRO A 70 3.94 3.55 -11.20
CA PRO A 70 4.60 3.99 -12.42
C PRO A 70 4.81 5.49 -12.27
N LEU A 71 6.03 5.95 -12.50
CA LEU A 71 6.45 7.35 -12.32
C LEU A 71 5.77 8.36 -13.27
N HIS A 72 4.75 7.94 -14.02
CA HIS A 72 4.05 8.80 -14.98
C HIS A 72 2.57 8.43 -15.05
N SER A 73 1.72 9.28 -14.48
CA SER A 73 0.27 9.29 -14.73
C SER A 73 0.00 9.98 -16.07
N PRO A 74 -0.80 9.39 -16.98
CA PRO A 74 -1.21 10.07 -18.20
C PRO A 74 -2.27 11.12 -17.83
N GLY A 75 -1.92 12.40 -17.94
CA GLY A 75 -2.87 13.50 -17.70
C GLY A 75 -2.28 14.77 -17.07
N VAL A 76 -0.97 14.85 -16.89
CA VAL A 76 -0.30 16.07 -16.40
C VAL A 76 0.60 16.59 -17.52
N GLU A 77 0.37 17.84 -17.89
CA GLU A 77 1.16 18.60 -18.86
C GLU A 77 2.67 18.49 -18.56
N PRO A 78 3.54 18.52 -19.58
CA PRO A 78 4.98 18.42 -19.35
C PRO A 78 5.44 19.64 -18.56
N GLU A 79 6.41 19.45 -17.66
CA GLU A 79 7.04 20.44 -16.75
C GLU A 79 6.57 20.43 -15.28
N GLU A 80 6.36 19.26 -14.67
CA GLU A 80 6.22 19.20 -13.20
C GLU A 80 7.41 18.45 -12.56
N ASP A 81 8.07 19.15 -11.63
CA ASP A 81 9.28 18.77 -10.92
C ASP A 81 9.31 17.29 -10.52
N LEU A 82 10.34 16.55 -10.94
CA LEU A 82 10.59 15.15 -10.54
C LEU A 82 11.15 15.03 -9.11
N SER A 83 10.81 15.96 -8.22
CA SER A 83 11.28 15.98 -6.84
C SER A 83 10.77 14.78 -6.04
N ALA A 84 11.44 14.45 -4.95
CA ALA A 84 10.95 13.40 -4.05
C ALA A 84 9.60 13.74 -3.40
N GLN A 85 9.31 15.04 -3.24
CA GLN A 85 8.07 15.54 -2.69
C GLN A 85 6.89 15.34 -3.65
N SER A 86 7.03 15.75 -4.92
CA SER A 86 5.96 15.60 -5.91
C SER A 86 5.61 14.13 -6.16
N GLN A 87 6.61 13.25 -6.16
CA GLN A 87 6.39 11.81 -6.25
C GLN A 87 5.64 11.26 -5.03
N PHE A 88 5.98 11.74 -3.82
CA PHE A 88 5.23 11.41 -2.60
C PHE A 88 3.78 11.88 -2.69
N ASP A 89 3.54 13.11 -3.16
CA ASP A 89 2.20 13.68 -3.28
C ASP A 89 1.35 12.91 -4.30
N LEU A 90 1.95 12.48 -5.41
CA LEU A 90 1.28 11.62 -6.40
C LEU A 90 0.88 10.26 -5.79
N ILE A 91 1.76 9.65 -4.98
CA ILE A 91 1.45 8.42 -4.25
C ILE A 91 0.28 8.66 -3.29
N ALA A 92 0.33 9.74 -2.51
CA ALA A 92 -0.71 10.10 -1.54
C ALA A 92 -2.07 10.34 -2.21
N ASP A 93 -2.09 11.07 -3.33
CA ASP A 93 -3.31 11.31 -4.12
C ASP A 93 -3.88 10.00 -4.66
N THR A 94 -3.03 9.13 -5.20
CA THR A 94 -3.46 7.80 -5.70
C THR A 94 -4.08 6.98 -4.57
N MET A 95 -3.44 6.89 -3.41
CA MET A 95 -3.96 6.19 -2.24
C MET A 95 -5.32 6.76 -1.80
N SER A 96 -5.45 8.08 -1.81
CA SER A 96 -6.69 8.79 -1.47
C SER A 96 -7.82 8.49 -2.46
N ARG A 97 -7.54 8.49 -3.77
CA ARG A 97 -8.52 8.14 -4.82
C ARG A 97 -9.11 6.74 -4.64
N TYR A 98 -8.32 5.79 -4.17
CA TYR A 98 -8.77 4.42 -3.90
C TYR A 98 -9.26 4.20 -2.46
N ASN A 99 -9.33 5.25 -1.65
CA ASN A 99 -9.67 5.20 -0.23
C ASN A 99 -8.82 4.16 0.53
N LYS A 100 -7.54 4.07 0.17
CA LYS A 100 -6.57 3.16 0.78
C LYS A 100 -5.75 3.93 1.82
N PRO A 101 -5.81 3.55 3.09
CA PRO A 101 -4.96 4.16 4.11
C PRO A 101 -3.53 3.64 3.96
N TRP A 102 -2.52 4.38 4.44
CA TRP A 102 -1.10 4.03 4.26
C TRP A 102 -0.74 2.67 4.90
N GLU A 103 -1.44 2.27 5.95
CA GLU A 103 -1.29 1.01 6.67
C GLU A 103 -1.71 -0.21 5.84
N ALA A 104 -2.47 0.02 4.75
CA ALA A 104 -2.80 -1.01 3.77
C ALA A 104 -1.58 -1.40 2.91
N THR A 105 -0.60 -0.51 2.76
CA THR A 105 0.64 -0.78 2.02
C THR A 105 1.64 -1.45 2.94
N LYS A 106 2.01 -2.70 2.64
CA LYS A 106 2.95 -3.48 3.48
C LYS A 106 4.40 -3.21 3.16
N PHE A 107 4.70 -2.94 1.90
CA PHE A 107 6.01 -2.51 1.45
C PHE A 107 5.89 -1.75 0.12
N MET A 108 6.88 -0.90 -0.17
CA MET A 108 7.02 -0.21 -1.44
C MET A 108 8.33 -0.60 -2.12
N VAL A 109 8.31 -0.66 -3.45
CA VAL A 109 9.50 -0.89 -4.27
C VAL A 109 9.68 0.33 -5.16
N GLY A 110 10.69 1.14 -4.84
CA GLY A 110 11.07 2.28 -5.66
C GLY A 110 12.49 2.12 -6.17
N ASP A 111 12.73 2.59 -7.39
CA ASP A 111 14.04 2.54 -8.02
C ASP A 111 14.92 3.76 -7.66
N ASN A 112 14.29 4.87 -7.28
CA ASN A 112 14.98 6.11 -6.93
C ASN A 112 15.31 6.20 -5.44
N CYS A 113 16.61 6.19 -5.12
CA CYS A 113 17.10 6.24 -3.74
C CYS A 113 16.66 7.51 -3.00
N SER A 114 16.66 8.68 -3.64
CA SER A 114 16.27 9.94 -2.97
C SER A 114 14.79 9.96 -2.61
N VAL A 115 13.94 9.40 -3.48
CA VAL A 115 12.50 9.26 -3.25
C VAL A 115 12.22 8.23 -2.16
N ASN A 116 12.92 7.09 -2.19
CA ASN A 116 12.81 6.06 -1.16
C ASN A 116 13.25 6.59 0.21
N GLN A 117 14.38 7.30 0.28
CA GLN A 117 14.84 7.92 1.53
C GLN A 117 13.81 8.94 2.04
N TYR A 118 13.24 9.73 1.13
CA TYR A 118 12.20 10.70 1.46
C TYR A 118 10.95 10.03 2.05
N ILE A 119 10.38 9.04 1.36
CA ILE A 119 9.21 8.28 1.82
C ILE A 119 9.51 7.59 3.16
N GLY A 120 10.68 6.97 3.29
CA GLY A 120 11.11 6.28 4.52
C GLY A 120 11.33 7.22 5.71
N SER A 121 11.43 8.53 5.49
CA SER A 121 11.59 9.54 6.54
C SER A 121 10.28 10.13 7.07
N LYS A 122 9.12 9.74 6.50
CA LYS A 122 7.79 10.25 6.91
C LYS A 122 7.13 9.40 8.00
N GLU A 123 6.21 10.00 8.76
CA GLU A 123 5.40 9.26 9.75
C GLU A 123 4.56 8.18 9.05
N GLY A 124 4.51 6.98 9.65
CA GLY A 124 3.87 5.82 9.02
C GLY A 124 4.71 5.18 7.90
N ALA A 125 6.02 5.46 7.86
CA ALA A 125 6.96 4.97 6.84
C ALA A 125 6.71 3.51 6.46
N THR A 126 6.27 3.32 5.22
CA THR A 126 6.07 1.99 4.65
C THR A 126 7.44 1.34 4.42
N PRO A 127 7.66 0.08 4.84
CA PRO A 127 8.90 -0.64 4.56
C PRO A 127 9.28 -0.57 3.07
N LEU A 128 10.48 -0.10 2.76
CA LEU A 128 10.94 0.06 1.38
C LEU A 128 11.95 -1.01 1.02
N ILE A 129 11.70 -1.71 -0.07
CA ILE A 129 12.67 -2.60 -0.68
C ILE A 129 13.51 -1.74 -1.63
N GLY A 130 14.74 -1.43 -1.22
CA GLY A 130 15.67 -0.63 -2.01
C GLY A 130 15.91 -1.21 -3.41
N CYS A 131 16.19 -0.33 -4.36
CA CYS A 131 16.38 -0.67 -5.76
C CYS A 131 17.42 -1.79 -5.96
N ALA A 132 17.09 -2.76 -6.81
CA ALA A 132 17.98 -3.88 -7.14
C ALA A 132 19.34 -3.41 -7.67
N SER A 133 19.39 -2.32 -8.45
CA SER A 133 20.63 -1.73 -8.95
C SER A 133 21.48 -1.14 -7.83
N HIS A 134 20.87 -0.47 -6.85
CA HIS A 134 21.59 0.06 -5.70
C HIS A 134 22.18 -1.06 -4.83
N ARG A 135 21.40 -2.13 -4.59
CA ARG A 135 21.87 -3.33 -3.88
C ARG A 135 23.01 -4.02 -4.63
N PHE A 136 22.93 -4.08 -5.96
CA PHE A 136 23.99 -4.63 -6.80
C PHE A 136 25.26 -3.77 -6.74
N ASN A 137 25.15 -2.44 -6.84
CA ASN A 137 26.29 -1.54 -6.76
C ASN A 137 26.98 -1.62 -5.37
N LEU A 138 26.21 -1.69 -4.29
CA LEU A 138 26.76 -1.93 -2.94
C LEU A 138 27.51 -3.27 -2.85
N ALA A 139 26.93 -4.35 -3.39
CA ALA A 139 27.57 -5.66 -3.41
C ALA A 139 28.86 -5.68 -4.23
N VAL A 140 28.88 -5.00 -5.39
CA VAL A 140 30.09 -4.83 -6.22
C VAL A 140 31.16 -4.04 -5.46
N LYS A 141 30.80 -2.92 -4.85
CA LYS A 141 31.75 -2.11 -4.06
C LYS A 141 32.35 -2.90 -2.91
N ASP A 142 31.55 -3.70 -2.23
CA ASP A 142 32.03 -4.57 -1.15
C ASP A 142 32.92 -5.70 -1.68
N PHE A 143 32.54 -6.33 -2.79
CA PHE A 143 33.35 -7.34 -3.46
C PHE A 143 34.72 -6.80 -3.91
N LEU A 144 34.78 -5.55 -4.35
CA LEU A 144 36.01 -4.94 -4.85
C LEU A 144 36.95 -4.44 -3.73
N LYS A 145 36.52 -4.45 -2.45
CA LYS A 145 37.41 -4.11 -1.34
C LYS A 145 38.62 -5.03 -1.29
N GLY A 146 39.83 -4.44 -1.31
CA GLY A 146 41.09 -5.18 -1.19
C GLY A 146 41.53 -5.92 -2.46
N LYS A 147 40.87 -5.71 -3.60
CA LYS A 147 41.29 -6.24 -4.91
C LYS A 147 42.19 -5.27 -5.66
N ASP A 148 42.93 -5.79 -6.64
CA ASP A 148 43.83 -5.05 -7.52
C ASP A 148 43.12 -3.82 -8.14
N GLU A 149 43.84 -2.69 -8.20
CA GLU A 149 43.31 -1.39 -8.61
C GLU A 149 42.85 -1.39 -10.08
N LEU A 150 43.54 -2.15 -10.95
CA LEU A 150 43.19 -2.30 -12.36
C LEU A 150 41.89 -3.10 -12.56
N ILE A 151 41.73 -4.19 -11.80
CA ILE A 151 40.52 -5.03 -11.84
C ILE A 151 39.32 -4.24 -11.32
N THR A 152 39.53 -3.46 -10.27
CA THR A 152 38.51 -2.60 -9.67
C THR A 152 38.05 -1.52 -10.64
N THR A 153 38.97 -0.86 -11.35
CA THR A 153 38.61 0.20 -12.30
C THR A 153 37.86 -0.31 -13.53
N VAL A 154 38.24 -1.48 -14.07
CA VAL A 154 37.52 -2.09 -15.22
C VAL A 154 36.10 -2.49 -14.81
N LEU A 155 35.95 -3.22 -13.70
CA LEU A 155 34.65 -3.69 -13.24
C LEU A 155 33.71 -2.54 -12.84
N LEU A 156 34.23 -1.47 -12.23
CA LEU A 156 33.42 -0.29 -11.91
C LEU A 156 32.95 0.45 -13.17
N LYS A 157 33.75 0.50 -14.24
CA LYS A 157 33.35 1.09 -15.52
C LYS A 157 32.22 0.29 -16.17
N ASP A 158 32.32 -1.04 -16.18
CA ASP A 158 31.29 -1.91 -16.73
C ASP A 158 29.98 -1.81 -15.95
N VAL A 159 30.06 -1.70 -14.62
CA VAL A 159 28.90 -1.51 -13.74
C VAL A 159 28.25 -0.14 -13.97
N ALA A 160 29.05 0.92 -14.13
CA ALA A 160 28.52 2.25 -14.47
C ALA A 160 27.86 2.27 -15.86
N ALA A 161 28.43 1.58 -16.84
CA ALA A 161 27.84 1.41 -18.16
C ALA A 161 26.51 0.63 -18.10
N PHE A 162 26.48 -0.45 -17.32
CA PHE A 162 25.25 -1.23 -17.08
C PHE A 162 24.17 -0.39 -16.39
N GLU A 163 24.51 0.38 -15.35
CA GLU A 163 23.58 1.31 -14.71
C GLU A 163 23.03 2.36 -15.71
N ALA A 164 23.87 2.90 -16.59
CA ALA A 164 23.43 3.82 -17.63
C ALA A 164 22.46 3.15 -18.62
N THR A 165 22.76 1.93 -19.07
CA THR A 165 21.86 1.14 -19.94
C THR A 165 20.54 0.84 -19.26
N THR A 166 20.54 0.42 -17.99
CA THR A 166 19.28 0.17 -17.26
C THR A 166 18.42 1.42 -17.12
N LYS A 167 19.01 2.60 -16.86
CA LYS A 167 18.26 3.87 -16.85
C LYS A 167 17.63 4.20 -18.20
N VAL A 168 18.33 3.93 -19.31
CA VAL A 168 17.79 4.11 -20.67
C VAL A 168 16.65 3.11 -20.94
N LEU A 169 16.82 1.85 -20.55
CA LEU A 169 15.80 0.80 -20.66
C LEU A 169 14.58 1.09 -19.80
N GLN A 170 14.75 1.64 -18.60
CA GLN A 170 13.63 2.07 -17.74
C GLN A 170 12.86 3.23 -18.39
N LYS A 171 13.55 4.24 -18.93
CA LYS A 171 12.92 5.34 -19.67
C LYS A 171 12.14 4.86 -20.90
N SER A 172 12.65 3.87 -21.62
CA SER A 172 11.99 3.31 -22.82
C SER A 172 10.93 2.24 -22.51
N SER A 173 11.03 1.53 -21.39
CA SER A 173 9.96 0.66 -20.88
C SER A 173 8.77 1.49 -20.42
N LEU A 174 8.99 2.70 -19.90
CA LEU A 174 7.94 3.65 -19.55
C LEU A 174 7.21 4.16 -20.81
N THR A 175 7.92 4.39 -21.93
CA THR A 175 7.28 4.79 -23.20
C THR A 175 6.52 3.64 -23.86
N MET A 176 7.05 2.41 -23.85
CA MET A 176 6.38 1.24 -24.43
C MET A 176 5.13 0.81 -23.63
N SER A 177 5.14 0.97 -22.31
CA SER A 177 3.96 0.71 -21.47
C SER A 177 2.83 1.74 -21.69
N ALA A 178 3.20 2.97 -22.05
CA ALA A 178 2.24 4.01 -22.45
C ALA A 178 1.62 3.72 -23.83
N VAL A 179 2.40 3.22 -24.79
CA VAL A 179 1.90 2.87 -26.14
C VAL A 179 0.89 1.72 -26.12
N ARG A 180 1.00 0.76 -25.19
CA ARG A 180 0.09 -0.39 -25.12
C ARG A 180 -1.30 -0.08 -24.55
N ARG A 181 -1.55 1.14 -24.03
CA ARG A 181 -2.85 1.57 -23.49
C ARG A 181 -3.63 2.53 -24.39
N LEU A 182 -3.16 2.76 -25.62
CA LEU A 182 -3.88 3.57 -26.63
C LEU A 182 -4.66 2.70 -27.63
N GLY A 183 -4.89 1.42 -27.31
CA GLY A 183 -5.47 0.44 -28.23
C GLY A 183 -6.48 -0.51 -27.61
N ASP A 184 -7.23 -0.09 -26.60
CA ASP A 184 -8.49 -0.70 -26.15
C ASP A 184 -9.41 0.39 -25.56
#